data_AF-N1QIW2-F1
#
_entry.id   AF-N1QIW2-F1
#
_cell.length_a   1.000
_cell.length_b   1.000
_cell.length_c   1.000
_cell.angle_alpha   90.00
_cell.angle_beta   90.00
_cell.angle_gamma   90.00
#
_symmetry.space_group_name_H-M   'P 1'
#
loop_
_entity.id
_entity.type
_entity.pdbx_description
1 polymer ?
#
loop_
_entity_poly.entity_id
_entity_poly.type
_entity_poly.pdbx_seq_one_letter_code
_entity_poly.pdbx_strand_id
1 'polypeptide(L)'
;MSAPVHSQARSLYRRLLRELPARTPSILANPSPLQKHIRADFANHSQTDSPSLQHQAQKPVEKRVEEAEQYVQYLAAQRMYTTLVERYNPGMNMSEEERVRLTARRVGMDLPDDMWRNPNGGKA
;
A
#
# COMPACT_ATOMS: atom_id res chain seq x y z
N MET A 1 22.50 27.12 -14.10
CA MET A 1 22.17 25.72 -14.48
C MET A 1 21.06 25.12 -13.60
N SER A 2 20.04 25.88 -13.19
CA SER A 2 19.02 25.46 -12.20
C SER A 2 17.77 24.77 -12.79
N ALA A 3 17.45 25.03 -14.06
CA ALA A 3 16.27 24.47 -14.74
C ALA A 3 16.14 22.92 -14.73
N PRO A 4 17.20 22.11 -14.94
CA PRO A 4 17.06 20.65 -14.97
C PRO A 4 16.62 20.08 -13.62
N VAL A 5 17.16 20.61 -12.52
CA VAL A 5 16.88 20.14 -11.16
C VAL A 5 15.41 20.34 -10.77
N HIS A 6 14.82 21.47 -11.16
CA HIS A 6 13.39 21.72 -10.91
C HIS A 6 12.48 20.77 -11.69
N SER A 7 12.85 20.41 -12.93
CA SER A 7 12.09 19.45 -13.73
C SER A 7 12.15 18.04 -13.14
N GLN A 8 13.34 17.63 -12.69
CA GLN A 8 13.57 16.35 -12.02
C GLN A 8 12.77 16.27 -10.72
N ALA A 9 12.85 17.30 -9.86
CA ALA A 9 12.11 17.37 -8.60
C ALA A 9 10.58 17.25 -8.81
N ARG A 10 10.03 17.92 -9.83
CA ARG A 10 8.60 17.80 -10.19
C ARG A 10 8.22 16.39 -10.65
N SER A 11 9.10 15.74 -11.41
CA SER A 11 8.88 14.37 -11.87
C SER A 11 8.88 13.37 -10.71
N LEU A 12 9.81 13.54 -9.76
CA LEU A 12 9.92 12.72 -8.55
C LEU A 12 8.73 12.91 -7.63
N TYR A 13 8.32 14.17 -7.41
CA TYR A 13 7.10 14.49 -6.66
C TYR A 13 5.88 13.73 -7.21
N ARG A 14 5.67 13.75 -8.54
CA ARG A 14 4.54 13.04 -9.17
C ARG A 14 4.65 11.52 -9.02
N ARG A 15 5.86 10.95 -9.10
CA ARG A 15 6.09 9.52 -8.85
C ARG A 15 5.76 9.17 -7.40
N LEU A 16 6.30 9.91 -6.44
CA LEU A 16 6.06 9.71 -5.01
C LEU A 16 4.56 9.73 -4.70
N LEU A 17 3.83 10.71 -5.21
CA LEU A 17 2.37 10.79 -5.00
C LEU A 17 1.57 9.64 -5.63
N ARG A 18 2.11 8.94 -6.63
CA ARG A 18 1.47 7.79 -7.28
C ARG A 18 1.77 6.47 -6.57
N GLU A 19 2.92 6.36 -5.92
CA GLU A 19 3.30 5.16 -5.16
C GLU A 19 2.63 5.10 -3.78
N LEU A 20 2.10 6.21 -3.27
CA LEU A 20 1.34 6.21 -2.02
C LEU A 20 0.03 5.43 -2.18
N PRO A 21 -0.35 4.59 -1.20
CA PRO A 21 -1.60 3.83 -1.23
C PRO A 21 -2.81 4.73 -1.47
N ALA A 22 -3.43 4.56 -2.65
CA ALA A 22 -4.67 5.21 -3.02
C ALA A 22 -5.83 4.64 -2.21
N ARG A 23 -6.62 5.51 -1.56
CA ARG A 23 -7.87 5.09 -0.92
C ARG A 23 -8.96 4.96 -1.98
N THR A 24 -9.44 3.74 -2.22
CA THR A 24 -10.69 3.49 -2.95
C THR A 24 -11.88 3.88 -2.05
N PRO A 25 -12.97 4.46 -2.59
CA PRO A 25 -13.35 4.50 -4.01
C PRO A 25 -12.88 5.74 -4.81
N SER A 26 -12.32 6.79 -4.19
CA SER A 26 -11.91 8.00 -4.94
C SER A 26 -10.68 8.71 -4.36
N ILE A 27 -9.61 8.68 -5.15
CA ILE A 27 -8.32 9.36 -4.92
C ILE A 27 -8.46 10.89 -4.99
N LEU A 28 -9.37 11.38 -5.83
CA LEU A 28 -9.59 12.81 -6.06
C LEU A 28 -10.49 13.43 -4.98
N ALA A 29 -11.45 12.67 -4.47
CA ALA A 29 -12.40 13.17 -3.47
C ALA A 29 -11.81 13.19 -2.05
N ASN A 30 -10.98 12.19 -1.69
CA ASN A 30 -10.47 12.03 -0.33
C ASN A 30 -8.96 11.74 -0.30
N PRO A 31 -8.09 12.74 -0.59
CA PRO A 31 -6.64 12.55 -0.47
C PRO A 31 -6.25 12.26 0.98
N SER A 32 -5.30 11.34 1.17
CA SER A 32 -4.86 10.96 2.51
C SER A 32 -4.24 12.15 3.27
N PRO A 33 -4.29 12.18 4.61
CA PRO A 33 -3.64 13.24 5.39
C PRO A 33 -2.15 13.38 5.03
N LEU A 34 -1.47 12.26 4.80
CA LEU A 34 -0.08 12.24 4.34
C LEU A 34 0.08 12.88 2.95
N GLN A 35 -0.81 12.58 2.01
CA GLN A 35 -0.78 13.20 0.67
C GLN A 35 -1.03 14.70 0.74
N LYS A 36 -1.93 15.16 1.62
CA LYS A 36 -2.16 16.60 1.88
C LYS A 36 -0.92 17.26 2.49
N HIS A 37 -0.29 16.61 3.47
CA HIS A 37 0.93 17.10 4.13
C HIS A 37 2.06 17.25 3.12
N ILE A 38 2.36 16.21 2.34
CA ILE A 38 3.38 16.26 1.29
C ILE A 38 3.07 17.37 0.28
N ARG A 39 1.82 17.50 -0.19
CA ARG A 39 1.45 18.59 -1.10
C ARG A 39 1.70 19.97 -0.50
N ALA A 40 1.37 20.16 0.78
CA ALA A 40 1.59 21.41 1.49
C ALA A 40 3.09 21.70 1.66
N ASP A 41 3.90 20.70 2.01
CA ASP A 41 5.35 20.82 2.16
C ASP A 41 6.03 21.30 0.86
N PHE A 42 5.61 20.74 -0.28
CA PHE A 42 6.15 21.13 -1.60
C PHE A 42 5.63 22.49 -2.09
N ALA A 43 4.43 22.92 -1.65
CA ALA A 43 3.87 24.22 -2.00
C ALA A 43 4.42 25.35 -1.13
N ASN A 44 4.61 25.10 0.17
CA ASN A 44 5.05 26.08 1.17
C ASN A 44 6.57 26.06 1.37
N HIS A 45 7.34 26.04 0.26
CA HIS A 45 8.80 26.02 0.29
C HIS A 45 9.43 27.17 1.11
N SER A 46 8.68 28.25 1.32
CA SER A 46 9.08 29.47 2.00
C SER A 46 8.78 29.50 3.51
N GLN A 47 7.97 28.59 4.05
CA GLN A 47 7.62 28.55 5.49
C GLN A 47 8.33 27.37 6.17
N THR A 48 9.50 27.64 6.74
CA THR A 48 10.30 26.69 7.52
C THR A 48 9.77 26.54 8.96
N ASP A 49 8.46 26.56 9.17
CA ASP A 49 7.89 26.46 10.53
C ASP A 49 7.90 25.02 11.05
N SER A 50 8.07 24.04 10.16
CA SER A 50 8.16 22.62 10.52
C SER A 50 9.62 22.20 10.74
N PRO A 51 9.98 21.62 11.91
CA PRO A 51 11.36 21.27 12.24
C PRO A 51 11.97 20.24 11.26
N SER A 52 11.14 19.35 10.71
CA SER A 52 11.56 18.39 9.69
C SER A 52 11.98 19.05 8.38
N LEU A 53 11.31 20.14 7.97
CA LEU A 53 11.63 20.91 6.77
C LEU A 53 12.89 21.75 6.95
N GLN A 54 13.15 22.25 8.16
CA GLN A 54 14.39 22.97 8.49
C GLN A 54 15.62 22.07 8.28
N HIS A 55 15.57 20.83 8.77
CA HIS A 55 16.66 19.86 8.56
C HIS A 55 16.86 19.52 7.07
N GLN A 56 15.79 19.43 6.29
CA GLN A 56 15.92 19.22 4.84
C GLN A 56 16.46 20.47 4.13
N ALA A 57 16.09 21.68 4.56
CA ALA A 57 16.59 22.92 3.98
C ALA A 57 18.11 23.10 4.15
N GLN A 58 18.69 22.53 5.21
CA GLN A 58 20.14 22.51 5.44
C GLN A 58 20.90 21.58 4.48
N LYS A 59 20.23 20.61 3.85
CA LYS A 59 20.87 19.67 2.93
C LYS A 59 21.07 20.28 1.54
N PRO A 60 22.18 19.96 0.84
CA PRO A 60 22.34 20.27 -0.57
C PRO A 60 21.16 19.75 -1.40
N VAL A 61 20.78 20.51 -2.44
CA VAL A 61 19.64 20.15 -3.31
C VAL A 61 19.83 18.77 -3.94
N GLU A 62 21.05 18.45 -4.38
CA GLU A 62 21.40 17.16 -4.99
C GLU A 62 21.13 15.98 -4.06
N LYS A 63 21.59 16.06 -2.80
CA LYS A 63 21.31 15.03 -1.78
C LYS A 63 19.83 14.84 -1.52
N ARG A 64 19.04 15.93 -1.53
CA ARG A 64 17.57 15.83 -1.38
C ARG A 64 16.91 15.09 -2.54
N VAL A 65 17.42 15.28 -3.76
CA VAL A 65 16.92 14.60 -4.95
C VAL A 65 17.27 13.11 -4.89
N GLU A 66 18.50 12.75 -4.51
CA GLU A 66 18.93 11.36 -4.32
C GLU A 66 18.11 10.66 -3.23
N GLU A 67 17.88 11.31 -2.09
CA GLU A 67 17.03 10.77 -1.02
C GLU A 67 15.60 10.53 -1.53
N ALA A 68 15.03 11.48 -2.27
CA ALA A 68 13.70 11.33 -2.85
C ALA A 68 13.62 10.16 -3.85
N GLU A 69 14.66 9.92 -4.64
CA GLU A 69 14.75 8.76 -5.53
C GLU A 69 14.76 7.44 -4.76
N GLN A 70 15.56 7.37 -3.68
CA GLN A 70 15.59 6.20 -2.79
C GLN A 70 14.22 5.93 -2.15
N TYR A 71 13.52 6.98 -1.71
CA TYR A 71 12.16 6.82 -1.17
C TYR A 71 11.16 6.31 -2.20
N VAL A 72 11.21 6.79 -3.43
CA VAL A 72 10.33 6.28 -4.50
C VAL A 72 10.60 4.80 -4.76
N GLN A 73 11.87 4.39 -4.80
CA GLN A 73 12.25 2.99 -4.98
C GLN A 73 11.75 2.12 -3.82
N TYR A 74 11.89 2.60 -2.58
CA TYR A 74 11.39 1.91 -1.38
C TYR A 74 9.86 1.72 -1.42
N LEU A 75 9.10 2.76 -1.77
CA LEU A 75 7.64 2.67 -1.85
C LEU A 75 7.17 1.68 -2.92
N ALA A 76 7.83 1.69 -4.09
CA ALA A 76 7.55 0.72 -5.15
C ALA A 76 7.83 -0.72 -4.68
N ALA A 77 8.95 -0.93 -3.98
CA ALA A 77 9.30 -2.22 -3.40
C ALA A 77 8.29 -2.65 -2.31
N GLN A 78 7.85 -1.72 -1.46
CA GLN A 78 6.84 -1.97 -0.42
C GLN A 78 5.51 -2.43 -1.02
N ARG A 79 5.07 -1.80 -2.10
CA ARG A 79 3.84 -2.22 -2.82
C ARG A 79 3.97 -3.63 -3.38
N MET A 80 5.10 -3.94 -3.99
CA MET A 80 5.38 -5.28 -4.51
C MET A 80 5.44 -6.31 -3.38
N TYR A 81 6.06 -5.96 -2.26
CA TYR A 81 6.10 -6.80 -1.06
C TYR A 81 4.70 -7.13 -0.55
N THR A 82 3.84 -6.13 -0.35
CA THR A 82 2.45 -6.35 0.06
C THR A 82 1.72 -7.28 -0.90
N THR A 83 1.89 -7.06 -2.21
CA THR A 83 1.28 -7.91 -3.25
C THR A 83 1.75 -9.36 -3.18
N LEU A 84 3.06 -9.58 -2.95
CA LEU A 84 3.63 -10.92 -2.83
C LEU A 84 3.15 -11.62 -1.56
N VAL A 85 3.10 -10.89 -0.45
CA VAL A 85 2.62 -11.40 0.83
C VAL A 85 1.16 -11.85 0.73
N GLU A 86 0.29 -11.04 0.12
CA GLU A 86 -1.12 -11.40 -0.10
C GLU A 86 -1.26 -12.64 -1.00
N ARG A 87 -0.44 -12.75 -2.05
CA ARG A 87 -0.52 -13.86 -3.01
C ARG A 87 -0.04 -15.19 -2.43
N TYR A 88 1.07 -15.18 -1.72
CA TYR A 88 1.73 -16.39 -1.23
C TYR A 88 1.33 -16.75 0.20
N ASN A 89 0.62 -15.87 0.91
CA ASN A 89 0.08 -16.16 2.24
C ASN A 89 -1.46 -16.00 2.29
N PRO A 90 -2.23 -16.83 1.55
CA PRO A 90 -3.68 -16.74 1.52
C PRO A 90 -4.33 -17.03 2.88
N GLY A 91 -3.61 -17.70 3.79
CA GLY A 91 -4.07 -18.00 5.15
C GLY A 91 -3.69 -16.95 6.19
N MET A 92 -3.05 -15.84 5.80
CA MET A 92 -2.55 -14.82 6.73
C MET A 92 -3.64 -14.18 7.59
N ASN A 93 -4.83 -14.00 7.02
CA ASN A 93 -5.97 -13.39 7.70
C ASN A 93 -6.98 -14.43 8.21
N MET A 94 -6.68 -15.73 8.11
CA MET A 94 -7.57 -16.79 8.60
C MET A 94 -7.31 -17.01 10.09
N SER A 95 -8.37 -17.01 10.89
CA SER A 95 -8.26 -17.37 12.30
C SER A 95 -7.93 -18.87 12.44
N GLU A 96 -7.39 -19.25 13.58
CA GLU A 96 -7.02 -20.64 13.84
C GLU A 96 -8.25 -21.56 13.75
N GLU A 97 -9.40 -21.11 14.23
CA GLU A 97 -10.68 -21.84 14.18
C GLU A 97 -11.11 -22.08 12.73
N GLU A 98 -10.97 -21.10 11.85
CA GLU A 98 -11.32 -21.23 10.43
C GLU A 98 -10.38 -22.22 9.71
N ARG A 99 -9.08 -22.20 10.07
CA ARG A 99 -8.08 -23.16 9.54
C ARG A 99 -8.38 -24.59 9.98
N VAL A 100 -8.76 -24.80 11.25
CA VAL A 100 -9.18 -26.11 11.77
C VAL A 100 -10.43 -26.59 11.03
N ARG A 101 -11.44 -25.74 10.84
CA ARG A 101 -12.67 -26.08 10.12
C ARG A 101 -12.42 -26.49 8.66
N LEU A 102 -11.59 -25.74 7.93
CA LEU A 102 -11.26 -26.08 6.54
C LEU A 102 -10.43 -27.36 6.44
N THR A 103 -9.56 -27.61 7.41
CA THR A 103 -8.81 -28.87 7.49
C THR A 103 -9.76 -30.03 7.77
N ALA A 104 -10.68 -29.88 8.74
CA ALA A 104 -11.71 -30.87 9.07
C ALA A 104 -12.60 -31.21 7.85
N ARG A 105 -13.00 -30.21 7.06
CA ARG A 105 -13.69 -30.40 5.78
C ARG A 105 -12.86 -31.16 4.76
N ARG A 106 -11.56 -30.85 4.65
CA ARG A 106 -10.64 -31.51 3.70
C ARG A 106 -10.36 -32.96 4.07
N VAL A 107 -10.29 -33.31 5.35
CA VAL A 107 -10.05 -34.69 5.82
C VAL A 107 -11.34 -35.50 5.97
N GLY A 108 -12.51 -34.90 5.71
CA GLY A 108 -13.82 -35.56 5.81
C GLY A 108 -14.34 -35.74 7.24
N MET A 109 -13.79 -35.01 8.21
CA MET A 109 -14.26 -35.00 9.60
C MET A 109 -15.45 -34.04 9.82
N ASP A 110 -15.62 -33.04 8.95
CA ASP A 110 -16.73 -32.06 8.95
C ASP A 110 -17.34 -31.94 7.54
N LEU A 111 -17.93 -33.03 7.02
CA LEU A 111 -18.56 -33.04 5.69
C LEU A 111 -19.97 -32.39 5.76
N PRO A 112 -20.37 -31.54 4.81
CA PRO A 112 -21.72 -30.95 4.79
C PRO A 112 -22.81 -32.03 4.74
N ASP A 113 -23.89 -31.85 5.51
CA ASP A 113 -25.01 -32.81 5.59
C ASP A 113 -25.66 -33.11 4.23
N ASP A 114 -25.64 -32.15 3.30
CA ASP A 114 -26.13 -32.32 1.93
C ASP A 114 -25.33 -33.37 1.12
N MET A 115 -24.06 -33.61 1.45
CA MET A 115 -23.24 -34.65 0.81
C MET A 115 -23.56 -36.06 1.34
N TRP A 116 -24.12 -36.16 2.55
CA TRP A 116 -24.62 -37.43 3.11
C TRP A 116 -26.07 -37.73 2.67
N ARG A 117 -26.83 -36.73 2.23
CA ARG A 117 -28.26 -36.83 1.91
C ARG A 117 -28.53 -37.01 0.41
N ASN A 118 -28.14 -38.14 -0.17
CA ASN A 118 -28.91 -38.99 -1.12
C ASN A 118 -28.06 -39.73 -2.18
N PRO A 119 -28.25 -41.04 -2.32
CA PRO A 119 -28.17 -41.71 -3.62
C PRO A 119 -29.55 -42.00 -4.25
N ASN A 120 -30.67 -41.93 -3.51
CA ASN A 120 -32.00 -42.25 -4.04
C ASN A 120 -33.01 -41.13 -3.74
N GLY A 121 -33.21 -40.25 -4.73
CA GLY A 121 -34.35 -39.35 -4.77
C GLY A 121 -35.65 -40.13 -4.98
N GLY A 122 -36.21 -40.70 -3.92
CA GLY A 122 -37.57 -41.21 -3.87
C GLY A 122 -38.44 -40.28 -3.04
N LYS A 123 -39.34 -39.54 -3.69
CA LYS A 123 -40.48 -38.92 -2.98
C LYS A 123 -41.43 -40.04 -2.56
N ALA A 124 -41.79 -40.05 -1.28
CA ALA A 124 -43.02 -40.64 -0.77
C ALA A 124 -43.87 -39.50 -0.18
#